data_AF-A0A6N9DGD8-F1
#
_entry.id   AF-A0A6N9DGD8-F1
#
_cell.length_a   1.000
_cell.length_b   1.000
_cell.length_c   1.000
_cell.angle_alpha   90.00
_cell.angle_beta   90.00
_cell.angle_gamma   90.00
#
_symmetry.space_group_name_H-M   'P 1'
#
loop_
_entity.id
_entity.type
_entity.pdbx_description
1 polymer ?
#
loop_
_entity_poly.entity_id
_entity_poly.type
_entity_poly.pdbx_seq_one_letter_code
_entity_poly.pdbx_strand_id
1 'polypeptide(L)'
;DVPTNLYRWGGITQLLGGPRSQRELKKTIDDPALYGLDNPKLSITVRLRDDRELTVEMGNLTPDGGAHYASQSGYEELYTVDYSWGDVMLRLVDELPYPEWFYTMDPNEATEILLFEGNEVTSGYGFDEDVGEWVVCDLPASAAPCAGTTPADAEVLMDYLTHFGNPIIDGAEVLNLNDPADYEPYGVGRDAPYVHIRREVEVRELLTEVYRTSMIIGDVTPDGNNRYAVANETQDIIRVDKDWADKMLAMFELQQ
;
A
#
# COMPACT_ATOMS: atom_id res chain seq x y z
N ASP A 1 -9.30 -3.66 11.10
CA ASP A 1 -9.40 -4.24 9.73
C ASP A 1 -8.89 -3.30 8.67
N VAL A 2 -8.00 -3.80 7.82
CA VAL A 2 -7.48 -3.10 6.64
C VAL A 2 -8.44 -3.36 5.46
N PRO A 3 -9.04 -2.32 4.86
CA PRO A 3 -9.95 -2.50 3.73
C PRO A 3 -9.17 -2.83 2.45
N THR A 4 -9.89 -3.15 1.37
CA THR A 4 -9.27 -3.14 0.04
C THR A 4 -9.24 -1.72 -0.53
N ASN A 5 -8.22 -1.42 -1.33
CA ASN A 5 -8.14 -0.23 -2.15
C ASN A 5 -9.30 -0.25 -3.16
N LEU A 6 -10.23 0.71 -3.02
CA LEU A 6 -11.46 0.75 -3.81
C LEU A 6 -11.21 0.84 -5.31
N TYR A 7 -10.18 1.58 -5.74
CA TYR A 7 -9.85 1.72 -7.16
C TYR A 7 -9.31 0.42 -7.74
N ARG A 8 -8.35 -0.22 -7.06
CA ARG A 8 -7.81 -1.54 -7.47
C ARG A 8 -8.89 -2.61 -7.42
N TRP A 9 -9.72 -2.61 -6.37
CA TRP A 9 -10.76 -3.62 -6.13
C TRP A 9 -11.94 -3.51 -7.09
N GLY A 10 -12.33 -2.30 -7.48
CA GLY A 10 -13.46 -2.06 -8.38
C GLY A 10 -13.40 -2.88 -9.67
N GLY A 11 -12.23 -2.95 -10.31
CA GLY A 11 -12.00 -3.77 -11.51
C GLY A 11 -12.01 -5.28 -11.23
N ILE A 12 -11.43 -5.69 -10.10
CA ILE A 12 -11.33 -7.11 -9.70
C ILE A 12 -12.72 -7.74 -9.52
N THR A 13 -13.70 -7.00 -9.00
CA THR A 13 -15.06 -7.53 -8.83
C THR A 13 -15.70 -7.99 -10.15
N GLN A 14 -15.36 -7.38 -11.29
CA GLN A 14 -15.82 -7.83 -12.61
C GLN A 14 -15.13 -9.13 -13.04
N LEU A 15 -13.87 -9.33 -12.67
CA LEU A 15 -13.09 -10.52 -13.03
C LEU A 15 -13.49 -11.74 -12.19
N LEU A 16 -13.93 -11.53 -10.95
CA LEU A 16 -14.46 -12.58 -10.07
C LEU A 16 -15.76 -13.21 -10.60
N GLY A 17 -16.45 -12.54 -11.53
CA GLY A 17 -17.56 -13.14 -12.29
C GLY A 17 -17.14 -14.26 -13.24
N GLY A 18 -15.82 -14.49 -13.39
CA GLY A 18 -15.23 -15.52 -14.22
C GLY A 18 -14.54 -14.96 -15.47
N PRO A 19 -13.77 -15.81 -16.18
CA PRO A 19 -13.10 -15.41 -17.40
C PRO A 19 -14.11 -15.14 -18.52
N ARG A 20 -13.87 -14.06 -19.29
CA ARG A 20 -14.73 -13.71 -20.43
C ARG A 20 -14.62 -14.70 -21.59
N SER A 21 -13.47 -15.37 -21.73
CA SER A 21 -13.20 -16.39 -22.73
C SER A 21 -12.86 -17.69 -22.03
N GLN A 22 -13.78 -18.66 -22.14
CA GLN A 22 -13.59 -20.03 -21.69
C GLN A 22 -13.92 -20.96 -22.86
N ARG A 23 -13.10 -21.98 -23.07
CA ARG A 23 -13.34 -23.01 -24.07
C ARG A 23 -13.27 -24.37 -23.41
N GLU A 24 -14.37 -25.10 -23.45
CA GLU A 24 -14.38 -26.51 -23.07
C GLU A 24 -13.52 -27.31 -24.07
N LEU A 25 -12.56 -28.06 -23.54
CA LEU A 25 -11.72 -28.98 -24.32
C LEU A 25 -12.22 -30.41 -24.22
N LYS A 26 -12.65 -30.83 -23.03
CA LYS A 26 -13.14 -32.17 -22.74
C LYS A 26 -14.24 -32.13 -21.67
N LYS A 27 -15.16 -33.09 -21.75
CA LYS A 27 -16.22 -33.30 -20.75
C LYS A 27 -15.76 -34.07 -19.51
N THR A 28 -14.67 -34.82 -19.64
CA THR A 28 -14.08 -35.62 -18.57
C THR A 28 -12.56 -35.57 -18.70
N ILE A 29 -11.88 -35.31 -17.60
CA ILE A 29 -10.42 -35.34 -17.49
C ILE A 29 -9.97 -36.77 -17.16
N ASP A 30 -9.18 -37.37 -18.05
CA ASP A 30 -8.65 -38.73 -17.85
C ASP A 30 -7.47 -38.74 -16.86
N ASP A 31 -6.54 -37.78 -17.01
CA ASP A 31 -5.34 -37.63 -16.18
C ASP A 31 -5.11 -36.14 -15.87
N PRO A 32 -5.49 -35.66 -14.67
CA PRO A 32 -5.32 -34.27 -14.26
C PRO A 32 -3.87 -33.79 -14.24
N ALA A 33 -2.90 -34.69 -14.04
CA ALA A 33 -1.49 -34.33 -13.96
C ALA A 33 -0.94 -33.80 -15.30
N LEU A 34 -1.48 -34.27 -16.43
CA LEU A 34 -1.12 -33.78 -17.77
C LEU A 34 -1.40 -32.28 -17.93
N TYR A 35 -2.36 -31.76 -17.16
CA TYR A 35 -2.79 -30.37 -17.23
C TYR A 35 -2.29 -29.56 -16.02
N GLY A 36 -1.58 -30.18 -15.08
CA GLY A 36 -1.17 -29.56 -13.82
C GLY A 36 -2.34 -29.28 -12.87
N LEU A 37 -3.40 -30.08 -12.94
CA LEU A 37 -4.61 -29.94 -12.10
C LEU A 37 -4.60 -30.88 -10.88
N ASP A 38 -3.64 -31.82 -10.80
CA ASP A 38 -3.39 -32.64 -9.61
C ASP A 38 -2.72 -31.83 -8.48
N ASN A 39 -1.94 -30.82 -8.85
CA ASN A 39 -1.39 -29.79 -7.95
C ASN A 39 -1.49 -28.41 -8.64
N PRO A 40 -2.70 -27.79 -8.63
CA PRO A 40 -2.95 -26.56 -9.36
C PRO A 40 -2.09 -25.42 -8.82
N LYS A 41 -1.58 -24.58 -9.73
CA LYS A 41 -0.78 -23.41 -9.37
C LYS A 41 -1.60 -22.32 -8.68
N LEU A 42 -2.89 -22.27 -8.96
CA LEU A 42 -3.81 -21.31 -8.38
C LEU A 42 -5.18 -21.96 -8.18
N SER A 43 -5.75 -21.78 -7.00
CA SER A 43 -7.12 -22.14 -6.67
C SER A 43 -7.85 -20.89 -6.19
N ILE A 44 -8.96 -20.55 -6.85
CA ILE A 44 -9.77 -19.37 -6.56
C ILE A 44 -11.10 -19.85 -6.04
N THR A 45 -11.40 -19.58 -4.77
CA THR A 45 -12.70 -19.90 -4.16
C THR A 45 -13.48 -18.63 -3.90
N VAL A 46 -14.64 -18.49 -4.52
CA VAL A 46 -15.58 -17.39 -4.31
C VAL A 46 -16.78 -17.91 -3.53
N ARG A 47 -16.97 -17.38 -2.31
CA ARG A 47 -18.19 -17.62 -1.53
C ARG A 47 -19.26 -16.59 -1.88
N LEU A 48 -20.41 -17.09 -2.32
CA LEU A 48 -21.58 -16.29 -2.68
C LEU A 48 -22.44 -15.99 -1.45
N ARG A 49 -23.38 -15.04 -1.59
CA ARG A 49 -24.28 -14.62 -0.49
C ARG A 49 -25.25 -15.71 -0.02
N ASP A 50 -25.47 -16.73 -0.83
CA ASP A 50 -26.29 -17.89 -0.51
C ASP A 50 -25.45 -19.07 0.01
N ASP A 51 -24.25 -18.78 0.54
CA ASP A 51 -23.27 -19.71 1.10
C ASP A 51 -22.72 -20.75 0.11
N ARG A 52 -23.06 -20.65 -1.18
CA ARG A 52 -22.43 -21.49 -2.22
C ARG A 52 -21.00 -21.05 -2.43
N GLU A 53 -20.13 -22.03 -2.66
CA GLU A 53 -18.74 -21.81 -3.06
C GLU A 53 -18.55 -22.22 -4.51
N LEU A 54 -17.85 -21.38 -5.26
CA LEU A 54 -17.38 -21.68 -6.60
C LEU A 54 -15.86 -21.71 -6.55
N THR A 55 -15.28 -22.88 -6.81
CA THR A 55 -13.82 -23.05 -6.83
C THR A 55 -13.37 -23.35 -8.25
N VAL A 56 -12.47 -22.51 -8.77
CA VAL A 56 -11.78 -22.72 -10.04
C VAL A 56 -10.33 -23.08 -9.74
N GLU A 57 -9.88 -24.19 -10.30
CA GLU A 57 -8.51 -24.68 -10.22
C GLU A 57 -7.84 -24.40 -11.55
N MET A 58 -6.70 -23.71 -11.52
CA MET A 58 -5.89 -23.43 -12.70
C MET A 58 -4.58 -24.20 -12.67
N GLY A 59 -4.35 -24.94 -13.74
CA GLY A 59 -3.15 -25.71 -13.96
C GLY A 59 -2.12 -24.98 -14.83
N ASN A 60 -1.41 -25.77 -15.64
CA ASN A 60 -0.34 -25.29 -16.50
C ASN A 60 -0.84 -24.43 -17.66
N LEU A 61 0.07 -23.63 -18.21
CA LEU A 61 -0.14 -22.98 -19.50
C LEU A 61 -0.31 -24.02 -20.60
N THR A 62 -1.14 -23.69 -21.59
CA THR A 62 -1.19 -24.40 -22.86
C THR A 62 0.17 -24.34 -23.56
N PRO A 63 0.51 -25.29 -24.46
CA PRO A 63 1.82 -25.32 -25.14
C PRO A 63 2.18 -24.04 -25.91
N ASP A 64 1.19 -23.28 -26.36
CA ASP A 64 1.35 -21.99 -27.04
C ASP A 64 1.41 -20.78 -26.07
N GLY A 65 1.22 -21.00 -24.77
CA GLY A 65 1.26 -19.98 -23.72
C GLY A 65 0.05 -19.04 -23.68
N GLY A 66 -0.95 -19.24 -24.55
CA GLY A 66 -2.09 -18.31 -24.67
C GLY A 66 -3.17 -18.47 -23.61
N ALA A 67 -3.20 -19.59 -22.91
CA ALA A 67 -4.23 -19.92 -21.92
C ALA A 67 -3.69 -20.82 -20.81
N HIS A 68 -4.44 -20.93 -19.72
CA HIS A 68 -4.27 -21.96 -18.69
C HIS A 68 -5.28 -23.07 -18.89
N TYR A 69 -4.89 -24.32 -18.61
CA TYR A 69 -5.87 -25.37 -18.33
C TYR A 69 -6.58 -25.09 -17.00
N ALA A 70 -7.88 -25.34 -16.94
CA ALA A 70 -8.67 -25.12 -15.73
C ALA A 70 -9.77 -26.17 -15.54
N SER A 71 -10.15 -26.41 -14.29
CA SER A 71 -11.30 -27.20 -13.88
C SER A 71 -12.09 -26.45 -12.82
N GLN A 72 -13.39 -26.77 -12.71
CA GLN A 72 -14.20 -26.34 -11.58
C GLN A 72 -14.23 -27.47 -10.55
N SER A 73 -14.05 -27.16 -9.26
CA SER A 73 -14.10 -28.19 -8.22
C SER A 73 -15.47 -28.87 -8.19
N GLY A 74 -15.47 -30.20 -8.16
CA GLY A 74 -16.68 -31.03 -8.24
C GLY A 74 -17.18 -31.35 -9.65
N TYR A 75 -16.46 -30.90 -10.68
CA TYR A 75 -16.75 -31.11 -12.10
C TYR A 75 -15.56 -31.81 -12.77
N GLU A 76 -15.83 -32.64 -13.80
CA GLU A 76 -14.78 -33.40 -14.51
C GLU A 76 -14.37 -32.72 -15.83
N GLU A 77 -15.00 -31.59 -16.16
CA GLU A 77 -14.79 -30.84 -17.38
C GLU A 77 -13.43 -30.12 -17.39
N LEU A 78 -12.76 -30.17 -18.55
CA LEU A 78 -11.52 -29.44 -18.81
C LEU A 78 -11.83 -28.19 -19.63
N TYR A 79 -11.39 -27.05 -19.14
CA TYR A 79 -11.48 -25.77 -19.83
C TYR A 79 -10.10 -25.22 -20.15
N THR A 80 -10.04 -24.29 -21.12
CA THR A 80 -8.96 -23.31 -21.21
C THR A 80 -9.48 -21.93 -20.85
N VAL A 81 -8.73 -21.23 -20.03
CA VAL A 81 -8.98 -19.85 -19.61
C VAL A 81 -7.87 -18.96 -20.14
N ASP A 82 -8.22 -17.81 -20.72
CA ASP A 82 -7.26 -16.87 -21.27
C ASP A 82 -6.16 -16.49 -20.25
N TYR A 83 -4.91 -16.45 -20.72
CA TYR A 83 -3.74 -16.12 -19.89
C TYR A 83 -3.94 -14.83 -19.09
N SER A 84 -4.49 -13.78 -19.71
CA SER A 84 -4.62 -12.46 -19.08
C SER A 84 -5.53 -12.48 -17.86
N TRP A 85 -6.56 -13.33 -17.84
CA TRP A 85 -7.42 -13.47 -16.67
C TRP A 85 -6.70 -14.22 -15.55
N GLY A 86 -6.03 -15.33 -15.89
CA GLY A 86 -5.31 -16.14 -14.92
C GLY A 86 -4.16 -15.37 -14.26
N ASP A 87 -3.44 -14.59 -15.05
CA ASP A 87 -2.34 -13.73 -14.60
C ASP A 87 -2.81 -12.64 -13.63
N VAL A 88 -3.92 -11.96 -13.92
CA VAL A 88 -4.49 -10.97 -12.99
C VAL A 88 -4.87 -11.61 -11.66
N MET A 89 -5.49 -12.80 -11.68
CA MET A 89 -5.88 -13.49 -10.44
C MET A 89 -4.67 -13.97 -9.64
N LEU A 90 -3.62 -14.43 -10.33
CA LEU A 90 -2.37 -14.85 -9.69
C LEU A 90 -1.70 -13.67 -8.99
N ARG A 91 -1.64 -12.51 -9.64
CA ARG A 91 -1.07 -11.29 -9.04
C ARG A 91 -1.80 -10.85 -7.77
N LEU A 92 -3.07 -11.20 -7.56
CA LEU A 92 -3.75 -10.85 -6.30
C LEU A 92 -3.18 -11.57 -5.07
N VAL A 93 -2.46 -12.67 -5.26
CA VAL A 93 -1.79 -13.38 -4.17
C VAL A 93 -0.56 -12.60 -3.70
N ASP A 94 0.22 -12.06 -4.63
CA ASP A 94 1.48 -11.37 -4.34
C ASP A 94 1.30 -9.84 -4.19
N GLU A 95 0.36 -9.25 -4.92
CA GLU A 95 0.05 -7.83 -4.94
C GLU A 95 -1.34 -7.58 -4.35
N LEU A 96 -1.50 -7.89 -3.06
CA LEU A 96 -2.76 -7.68 -2.35
C LEU A 96 -3.28 -6.25 -2.59
N PRO A 97 -4.59 -6.07 -2.84
CA PRO A 97 -5.19 -4.78 -3.18
C PRO A 97 -5.36 -3.93 -1.92
N TYR A 98 -4.30 -3.76 -1.12
CA TYR A 98 -4.32 -2.89 0.04
C TYR A 98 -4.21 -1.41 -0.35
N PRO A 99 -4.73 -0.50 0.50
CA PRO A 99 -4.58 0.94 0.32
C PRO A 99 -3.12 1.37 0.36
N GLU A 100 -2.81 2.50 -0.26
CA GLU A 100 -1.43 3.01 -0.35
C GLU A 100 -0.81 3.32 1.02
N TRP A 101 -1.65 3.67 2.00
CA TRP A 101 -1.22 3.90 3.37
C TRP A 101 -0.82 2.63 4.12
N PHE A 102 -1.10 1.44 3.58
CA PHE A 102 -0.65 0.17 4.14
C PHE A 102 0.64 -0.28 3.43
N TYR A 103 1.74 0.39 3.77
CA TYR A 103 3.03 0.26 3.08
C TYR A 103 4.16 -0.20 4.00
N THR A 104 5.24 -0.67 3.35
CA THR A 104 6.60 -0.63 3.88
C THR A 104 7.46 0.21 2.94
N MET A 105 8.45 0.91 3.48
CA MET A 105 9.28 1.87 2.73
C MET A 105 10.76 1.60 3.00
N ASP A 106 11.59 1.63 1.96
CA ASP A 106 13.04 1.65 2.13
C ASP A 106 13.48 3.06 2.55
N PRO A 107 14.10 3.24 3.73
CA PRO A 107 14.54 4.55 4.19
C PRO A 107 15.58 5.21 3.27
N ASN A 108 16.32 4.44 2.46
CA ASN A 108 17.33 4.99 1.55
C ASN A 108 16.72 5.65 0.30
N GLU A 109 15.43 5.41 0.01
CA GLU A 109 14.73 6.10 -1.07
C GLU A 109 14.30 7.52 -0.68
N ALA A 110 14.36 7.86 0.60
CA ALA A 110 13.93 9.16 1.10
C ALA A 110 14.93 10.26 0.74
N THR A 111 14.41 11.36 0.22
CA THR A 111 15.19 12.53 -0.16
C THR A 111 14.79 13.79 0.59
N GLU A 112 13.62 13.80 1.24
CA GLU A 112 13.15 14.94 2.03
C GLU A 112 12.25 14.49 3.17
N ILE A 113 12.41 15.13 4.34
CA ILE A 113 11.52 15.02 5.49
C ILE A 113 11.08 16.44 5.85
N LEU A 114 9.79 16.71 5.86
CA LEU A 114 9.24 17.98 6.35
C LEU A 114 8.29 17.70 7.51
N LEU A 115 8.47 18.47 8.59
CA LEU A 115 7.66 18.44 9.80
C LEU A 115 6.81 19.71 9.84
N PHE A 116 5.51 19.53 10.04
CA PHE A 116 4.54 20.62 10.05
C PHE A 116 3.81 20.71 11.37
N GLU A 117 3.65 21.93 11.87
CA GLU A 117 2.71 22.28 12.94
C GLU A 117 1.94 23.54 12.54
N GLY A 118 0.65 23.61 12.84
CA GLY A 118 -0.18 24.78 12.48
C GLY A 118 -0.27 25.06 10.98
N ASN A 119 -0.06 24.04 10.14
CA ASN A 119 0.03 24.11 8.67
C ASN A 119 1.24 24.93 8.14
N GLU A 120 2.29 25.07 8.94
CA GLU A 120 3.58 25.63 8.55
C GLU A 120 4.68 24.58 8.73
N VAL A 121 5.69 24.59 7.84
CA VAL A 121 6.88 23.76 8.02
C VAL A 121 7.66 24.35 9.19
N THR A 122 7.74 23.63 10.30
CA THR A 122 8.54 24.03 11.47
C THR A 122 9.98 23.60 11.32
N SER A 123 10.19 22.46 10.65
CA SER A 123 11.51 21.92 10.34
C SER A 123 11.50 21.06 9.10
N GLY A 124 12.66 20.93 8.48
CA GLY A 124 12.82 19.95 7.44
C GLY A 124 14.28 19.55 7.22
N TYR A 125 14.43 18.49 6.48
CA TYR A 125 15.70 17.88 6.12
C TYR A 125 15.65 17.49 4.65
N GLY A 126 16.70 17.85 3.91
CA GLY A 126 16.86 17.49 2.50
C GLY A 126 18.14 16.70 2.31
N PHE A 127 18.11 15.72 1.41
CA PHE A 127 19.30 15.01 0.98
C PHE A 127 19.96 15.79 -0.17
N ASP A 128 21.20 16.23 0.03
CA ASP A 128 22.00 16.89 -1.00
C ASP A 128 22.78 15.84 -1.78
N GLU A 129 22.37 15.58 -3.03
CA GLU A 129 23.01 14.58 -3.89
C GLU A 129 24.42 14.96 -4.34
N ASP A 130 24.76 16.27 -4.38
CA ASP A 130 26.06 16.73 -4.83
C ASP A 130 27.15 16.40 -3.81
N VAL A 131 26.81 16.44 -2.51
CA VAL A 131 27.73 16.11 -1.41
C VAL A 131 27.43 14.76 -0.74
N GLY A 132 26.26 14.17 -0.98
CA GLY A 132 25.85 12.88 -0.42
C GLY A 132 25.53 12.94 1.08
N GLU A 133 25.02 14.08 1.57
CA GLU A 133 24.74 14.31 2.99
C GLU A 133 23.34 14.88 3.20
N TRP A 134 22.76 14.61 4.37
CA TRP A 134 21.53 15.27 4.80
C TRP A 134 21.85 16.67 5.34
N VAL A 135 21.03 17.65 4.99
CA VAL A 135 21.11 19.04 5.49
C VAL A 135 19.81 19.46 6.14
N VAL A 136 19.90 20.36 7.12
CA VAL A 136 18.74 21.05 7.70
C VAL A 136 18.25 22.09 6.70
N CYS A 137 16.96 22.07 6.35
CA CYS A 137 16.38 23.01 5.36
C CYS A 137 16.54 24.47 5.80
N ASP A 138 16.88 25.35 4.86
CA ASP A 138 16.62 26.77 4.99
C ASP A 138 15.13 27.03 4.75
N LEU A 139 14.41 27.46 5.80
CA LEU A 139 12.96 27.69 5.74
C LEU A 139 12.60 29.17 5.46
N PRO A 140 11.55 29.44 4.66
CA PRO A 140 10.69 28.47 3.98
C PRO A 140 11.41 27.77 2.81
N ALA A 141 11.13 26.47 2.62
CA ALA A 141 11.76 25.68 1.57
C ALA A 141 11.49 26.29 0.18
N SER A 142 12.56 26.45 -0.60
CA SER A 142 12.51 27.06 -1.93
C SER A 142 12.67 26.06 -3.09
N ALA A 143 13.00 24.81 -2.76
CA ALA A 143 13.17 23.68 -3.67
C ALA A 143 12.73 22.38 -2.97
N ALA A 144 12.64 21.28 -3.74
CA ALA A 144 12.35 19.94 -3.23
C ALA A 144 13.25 18.92 -3.97
N PRO A 145 14.15 18.18 -3.27
CA PRO A 145 14.44 18.29 -1.84
C PRO A 145 14.85 19.71 -1.42
N CYS A 146 14.48 20.10 -0.20
CA CYS A 146 14.87 21.39 0.34
C CYS A 146 16.40 21.49 0.40
N ALA A 147 16.90 22.71 0.23
CA ALA A 147 18.33 23.00 0.36
C ALA A 147 18.63 23.59 1.74
N GLY A 148 19.88 23.44 2.18
CA GLY A 148 20.39 24.02 3.41
C GLY A 148 21.90 23.91 3.48
N THR A 149 22.51 24.64 4.42
CA THR A 149 23.98 24.68 4.57
C THR A 149 24.48 24.02 5.85
N THR A 150 23.57 23.65 6.75
CA THR A 150 23.91 23.01 8.02
C THR A 150 23.73 21.50 7.87
N PRO A 151 24.78 20.68 8.06
CA PRO A 151 24.64 19.23 8.06
C PRO A 151 23.67 18.75 9.14
N ALA A 152 22.82 17.79 8.80
CA ALA A 152 21.93 17.12 9.73
C ALA A 152 22.53 15.79 10.23
N ASP A 153 22.03 15.30 11.36
CA ASP A 153 22.46 14.01 11.90
C ASP A 153 21.84 12.86 11.11
N ALA A 154 22.62 12.28 10.20
CA ALA A 154 22.16 11.21 9.33
C ALA A 154 21.75 9.93 10.10
N GLU A 155 22.35 9.64 11.26
CA GLU A 155 22.00 8.45 12.05
C GLU A 155 20.59 8.61 12.64
N VAL A 156 20.31 9.78 13.22
CA VAL A 156 18.98 10.11 13.75
C VAL A 156 17.91 10.10 12.65
N LEU A 157 18.21 10.67 11.48
CA LEU A 157 17.27 10.68 10.36
C LEU A 157 17.01 9.28 9.79
N MET A 158 18.04 8.43 9.70
CA MET A 158 17.87 7.05 9.25
C MET A 158 17.04 6.22 10.23
N ASP A 159 17.23 6.40 11.53
CA ASP A 159 16.42 5.75 12.56
C ASP A 159 14.95 6.20 12.48
N TYR A 160 14.72 7.49 12.24
CA TYR A 160 13.39 8.05 12.03
C TYR A 160 12.72 7.51 10.77
N LEU A 161 13.43 7.51 9.62
CA LEU A 161 12.93 7.00 8.35
C LEU A 161 12.65 5.49 8.41
N THR A 162 13.50 4.72 9.09
CA THR A 162 13.28 3.29 9.32
C THR A 162 12.00 3.07 10.11
N HIS A 163 11.76 3.91 11.13
CA HIS A 163 10.54 3.84 11.94
C HIS A 163 9.29 4.23 11.14
N PHE A 164 9.32 5.36 10.43
CA PHE A 164 8.22 5.81 9.56
C PHE A 164 7.91 4.82 8.44
N GLY A 165 8.94 4.16 7.91
CA GLY A 165 8.83 3.21 6.82
C GLY A 165 8.22 1.87 7.19
N ASN A 166 7.98 1.62 8.48
CA ASN A 166 7.39 0.39 9.00
C ASN A 166 6.22 0.70 9.95
N PRO A 167 5.13 1.31 9.46
CA PRO A 167 3.99 1.64 10.30
C PRO A 167 3.27 0.39 10.80
N ILE A 168 2.84 0.41 12.06
CA ILE A 168 1.99 -0.63 12.64
C ILE A 168 0.54 -0.13 12.58
N ILE A 169 -0.23 -0.64 11.62
CA ILE A 169 -1.58 -0.15 11.30
C ILE A 169 -2.61 -1.23 11.63
N ASP A 170 -3.54 -0.91 12.55
CA ASP A 170 -4.66 -1.80 12.94
C ASP A 170 -5.77 -1.84 11.86
N GLY A 171 -5.94 -0.72 11.16
CA GLY A 171 -6.84 -0.61 10.03
C GLY A 171 -7.48 0.76 9.90
N ALA A 172 -8.55 0.81 9.10
CA ALA A 172 -9.30 2.03 8.88
C ALA A 172 -10.35 2.26 9.99
N GLU A 173 -10.54 3.52 10.36
CA GLU A 173 -11.65 4.02 11.16
C GLU A 173 -12.74 4.57 10.24
N VAL A 174 -12.38 5.50 9.35
CA VAL A 174 -13.28 6.12 8.38
C VAL A 174 -12.55 6.26 7.05
N LEU A 175 -13.27 6.02 5.95
CA LEU A 175 -12.70 6.09 4.61
C LEU A 175 -13.18 7.35 3.87
N ASN A 176 -12.28 7.95 3.11
CA ASN A 176 -12.54 8.99 2.12
C ASN A 176 -13.36 10.16 2.70
N LEU A 177 -12.86 10.77 3.78
CA LEU A 177 -13.47 11.94 4.40
C LEU A 177 -13.29 13.18 3.52
N ASN A 178 -14.38 13.93 3.33
CA ASN A 178 -14.40 15.08 2.42
C ASN A 178 -14.58 16.42 3.15
N ASP A 179 -15.19 16.42 4.33
CA ASP A 179 -15.45 17.64 5.10
C ASP A 179 -14.38 17.82 6.17
N PRO A 180 -13.65 18.96 6.19
CA PRO A 180 -12.70 19.29 7.26
C PRO A 180 -13.28 19.17 8.68
N ALA A 181 -14.57 19.47 8.87
CA ALA A 181 -15.21 19.40 10.18
C ALA A 181 -15.32 17.95 10.70
N ASP A 182 -15.33 16.96 9.81
CA ASP A 182 -15.45 15.56 10.18
C ASP A 182 -14.12 14.98 10.71
N TYR A 183 -13.00 15.71 10.58
CA TYR A 183 -11.71 15.34 11.15
C TYR A 183 -11.54 15.74 12.63
N GLU A 184 -12.29 16.74 13.08
CA GLU A 184 -12.22 17.28 14.45
C GLU A 184 -12.35 16.22 15.55
N PRO A 185 -13.24 15.21 15.46
CA PRO A 185 -13.37 14.19 16.51
C PRO A 185 -12.12 13.33 16.74
N TYR A 186 -11.15 13.38 15.84
CA TYR A 186 -9.96 12.53 15.84
C TYR A 186 -8.68 13.29 16.22
N GLY A 187 -8.78 14.57 16.54
CA GLY A 187 -7.62 15.40 16.91
C GLY A 187 -6.64 15.66 15.77
N VAL A 188 -7.09 15.57 14.51
CA VAL A 188 -6.26 15.73 13.30
C VAL A 188 -6.56 17.03 12.54
N GLY A 189 -6.99 18.06 13.29
CA GLY A 189 -7.31 19.38 12.75
C GLY A 189 -6.08 20.20 12.34
N ARG A 190 -6.28 21.50 12.08
CA ARG A 190 -5.24 22.42 11.55
C ARG A 190 -3.94 22.44 12.35
N ASP A 191 -4.03 22.28 13.66
CA ASP A 191 -2.90 22.40 14.58
C ASP A 191 -2.20 21.06 14.84
N ALA A 192 -2.71 19.97 14.26
CA ALA A 192 -2.14 18.63 14.45
C ALA A 192 -0.78 18.49 13.74
N PRO A 193 0.18 17.80 14.37
CA PRO A 193 1.48 17.55 13.77
C PRO A 193 1.36 16.65 12.54
N TYR A 194 2.05 17.04 11.48
CA TYR A 194 1.98 16.39 10.18
C TYR A 194 3.39 16.16 9.63
N VAL A 195 3.63 14.94 9.15
CA VAL A 195 4.91 14.52 8.54
C VAL A 195 4.71 14.34 7.05
N HIS A 196 5.63 14.88 6.27
CA HIS A 196 5.74 14.66 4.84
C HIS A 196 7.10 14.06 4.50
N ILE A 197 7.09 12.93 3.80
CA ILE A 197 8.31 12.29 3.30
C ILE A 197 8.25 12.21 1.77
N ARG A 198 9.28 12.75 1.13
CA ARG A 198 9.52 12.60 -0.30
C ARG A 198 10.48 11.44 -0.53
N ARG A 199 10.18 10.63 -1.54
CA ARG A 199 11.07 9.59 -2.04
C ARG A 199 11.29 9.70 -3.53
N GLU A 200 12.46 9.27 -3.96
CA GLU A 200 12.82 9.15 -5.37
C GLU A 200 13.28 7.72 -5.64
N VAL A 201 12.55 7.02 -6.51
CA VAL A 201 12.74 5.58 -6.75
C VAL A 201 13.02 5.36 -8.23
N GLU A 202 14.16 4.77 -8.55
CA GLU A 202 14.46 4.33 -9.92
C GLU A 202 13.67 3.07 -10.24
N VAL A 203 12.57 3.22 -10.99
CA VAL A 203 11.68 2.10 -11.35
C VAL A 203 12.21 1.29 -12.55
N ARG A 204 13.04 1.93 -13.39
CA ARG A 204 13.80 1.32 -14.49
C ARG A 204 14.83 2.32 -14.99
N GLU A 205 15.77 1.84 -15.81
CA GLU A 205 16.82 2.66 -16.41
C GLU A 205 16.25 3.98 -16.99
N LEU A 206 16.76 5.11 -16.50
CA LEU A 206 16.37 6.49 -16.87
C LEU A 206 14.94 6.90 -16.48
N LEU A 207 14.27 6.19 -15.58
CA LEU A 207 12.97 6.58 -15.04
C LEU A 207 12.99 6.56 -13.51
N THR A 208 13.04 7.75 -12.93
CA THR A 208 12.83 7.99 -11.50
C THR A 208 11.40 8.45 -11.26
N GLU A 209 10.71 7.79 -10.34
CA GLU A 209 9.40 8.20 -9.86
C GLU A 209 9.51 8.85 -8.50
N VAL A 210 8.71 9.90 -8.30
CA VAL A 210 8.68 10.67 -7.06
C VAL A 210 7.42 10.27 -6.29
N TYR A 211 7.63 9.73 -5.09
CA TYR A 211 6.55 9.38 -4.17
C TYR A 211 6.51 10.36 -3.02
N ARG A 212 5.29 10.62 -2.52
CA ARG A 212 5.05 11.48 -1.37
C ARG A 212 4.16 10.71 -0.41
N THR A 213 4.56 10.69 0.84
CA THR A 213 3.81 10.01 1.90
C THR A 213 3.62 10.96 3.06
N SER A 214 2.37 11.07 3.49
CA SER A 214 1.87 12.16 4.29
C SER A 214 1.02 11.61 5.42
N MET A 215 1.40 11.86 6.67
CA MET A 215 0.63 11.39 7.81
C MET A 215 0.43 12.48 8.86
N ILE A 216 -0.83 12.80 9.17
CA ILE A 216 -1.21 13.65 10.32
C ILE A 216 -1.46 12.72 11.50
N ILE A 217 -0.84 12.96 12.65
CA ILE A 217 -1.04 12.14 13.86
C ILE A 217 -1.96 12.89 14.82
N GLY A 218 -3.02 12.20 15.26
CA GLY A 218 -4.06 12.77 16.10
C GLY A 218 -4.14 12.17 17.50
N ASP A 219 -5.36 12.19 18.03
CA ASP A 219 -5.66 11.79 19.40
C ASP A 219 -5.51 10.29 19.62
N VAL A 220 -5.30 9.92 20.88
CA VAL A 220 -5.31 8.53 21.34
C VAL A 220 -6.73 7.98 21.27
N THR A 221 -6.89 6.77 20.75
CA THR A 221 -8.19 6.10 20.66
C THR A 221 -8.78 5.84 22.06
N PRO A 222 -10.12 5.73 22.20
CA PRO A 222 -10.76 5.55 23.51
C PRO A 222 -10.29 4.33 24.32
N ASP A 223 -9.79 3.30 23.65
CA ASP A 223 -9.24 2.08 24.28
C ASP A 223 -7.79 2.24 24.76
N GLY A 224 -7.12 3.33 24.38
CA GLY A 224 -5.75 3.66 24.77
C GLY A 224 -4.64 2.93 24.01
N ASN A 225 -4.98 2.08 23.03
CA ASN A 225 -3.99 1.22 22.34
C ASN A 225 -3.42 1.86 21.07
N ASN A 226 -4.17 2.74 20.42
CA ASN A 226 -3.83 3.32 19.13
C ASN A 226 -3.90 4.86 19.19
N ARG A 227 -3.40 5.49 18.13
CA ARG A 227 -3.75 6.87 17.77
C ARG A 227 -4.52 6.88 16.45
N TYR A 228 -5.36 7.87 16.28
CA TYR A 228 -5.87 8.20 14.97
C TYR A 228 -4.77 8.85 14.14
N ALA A 229 -4.75 8.56 12.84
CA ALA A 229 -3.92 9.26 11.88
C ALA A 229 -4.67 9.46 10.56
N VAL A 230 -4.33 10.52 9.83
CA VAL A 230 -4.85 10.75 8.48
C VAL A 230 -3.80 10.32 7.47
N ALA A 231 -4.20 9.45 6.55
CA ALA A 231 -3.45 9.15 5.33
C ALA A 231 -3.87 10.13 4.23
N ASN A 232 -3.15 11.26 4.09
CA ASN A 232 -3.63 12.42 3.34
C ASN A 232 -3.87 12.12 1.85
N GLU A 233 -3.14 11.17 1.27
CA GLU A 233 -3.28 10.74 -0.13
C GLU A 233 -4.65 10.16 -0.44
N THR A 234 -5.29 9.56 0.57
CA THR A 234 -6.59 8.87 0.44
C THR A 234 -7.70 9.52 1.24
N GLN A 235 -7.36 10.49 2.10
CA GLN A 235 -8.29 11.13 3.04
C GLN A 235 -8.94 10.13 4.01
N ASP A 236 -8.26 9.00 4.26
CA ASP A 236 -8.69 7.98 5.20
C ASP A 236 -8.20 8.31 6.62
N ILE A 237 -9.03 8.05 7.62
CA ILE A 237 -8.63 7.99 9.01
C ILE A 237 -8.31 6.54 9.35
N ILE A 238 -7.09 6.31 9.81
CA ILE A 238 -6.57 5.01 10.21
C ILE A 238 -6.25 5.00 11.70
N ARG A 239 -6.20 3.79 12.27
CA ARG A 239 -5.70 3.54 13.62
C ARG A 239 -4.28 2.98 13.51
N VAL A 240 -3.33 3.71 14.07
CA VAL A 240 -1.92 3.32 14.15
C VAL A 240 -1.56 2.98 15.59
N ASP A 241 -0.65 2.04 15.78
CA ASP A 241 -0.13 1.69 17.10
C ASP A 241 0.35 2.94 17.85
N LYS A 242 -0.02 3.04 19.12
CA LYS A 242 0.26 4.23 19.92
C LYS A 242 1.77 4.44 20.13
N ASP A 243 2.53 3.39 20.41
CA ASP A 243 3.97 3.53 20.68
C ASP A 243 4.73 3.90 19.41
N TRP A 244 4.31 3.35 18.27
CA TRP A 244 4.80 3.76 16.96
C TRP A 244 4.53 5.26 16.72
N ALA A 245 3.30 5.71 16.93
CA ALA A 245 2.91 7.09 16.67
C ALA A 245 3.54 8.09 17.65
N ASP A 246 3.69 7.74 18.93
CA ASP A 246 4.37 8.58 19.92
C ASP A 246 5.85 8.78 19.58
N LYS A 247 6.54 7.75 19.07
CA LYS A 247 7.93 7.88 18.62
C LYS A 247 8.05 8.78 17.39
N MET A 248 7.06 8.78 16.50
CA MET A 248 7.00 9.74 15.38
C MET A 248 6.87 11.18 15.90
N LEU A 249 5.99 11.41 16.88
CA LEU A 249 5.77 12.72 17.50
C LEU A 249 7.00 13.25 18.25
N ALA A 250 7.81 12.36 18.84
CA ALA A 250 9.02 12.76 19.56
C ALA A 250 10.04 13.53 18.69
N MET A 251 10.01 13.35 17.36
CA MET A 251 10.87 14.10 16.44
C MET A 251 10.59 15.62 16.47
N PHE A 252 9.35 16.02 16.75
CA PHE A 252 8.97 17.43 16.90
C PHE A 252 9.52 18.04 18.20
N GLU A 253 9.76 17.22 19.22
CA GLU A 253 10.27 17.68 20.53
C GLU A 253 11.80 17.78 20.57
N LEU A 254 12.52 17.00 19.77
CA LEU A 254 14.00 17.02 19.68
C LEU A 254 14.59 18.33 19.13
N GLN A 255 13.74 19.29 18.80
CA GLN A 255 14.08 20.53 18.12
C GLN A 255 13.91 21.79 18.99
N GLN A 256 13.52 21.63 20.27
CA GLN A 256 13.52 22.69 21.29
C GLN A 256 14.76 22.64 22.17
#